data_AF-A0A972NCC0-F1
#
_entry.id   AF-A0A972NCC0-F1
#
_cell.length_a   1.000
_cell.length_b   1.000
_cell.length_c   1.000
_cell.angle_alpha   90.00
_cell.angle_beta   90.00
_cell.angle_gamma   90.00
#
_symmetry.space_group_name_H-M   'P 1'
#
loop_
_entity.id
_entity.type
_entity.pdbx_description
1 polymer ?
#
loop_
_entity_poly.entity_id
_entity_poly.type
_entity_poly.pdbx_seq_one_letter_code
_entity_poly.pdbx_strand_id
1 'polypeptide(L)'
;HDRILDHFTTYLAARRAGLPVEQAPDYRHWRYTPEQLEGLAQALNLFTPEGEVAPEAVRDFLSLPRGKALLRMFTAWREGTFNDLKHMPGVIAEGAWQNDPRRAREAVLDWLTRLPSQTWWSLEGLIAAVKQCCPDFQRPAPGDYDSWYLRDATTGRFLRGWEDWDAVDGALIRFIITGPLAWMGVVALASAEKGGPATAFRVSPWGQALLAGEAPKGLPREREKLLLRSDGRILAPWGTPRVVRYHIARFAIWEGSDRSGYRFRLNAEALERAQAQGIQPAQVKSLLQKHAQVIPPSVLKAINRWEKQGTQAHIRPMLVLQVRDPAILDALRRSRAARFLGPVLGPAAVAVRAEAGAQVLAVLAELGYFGKLEEK
;
A
#
# COMPACT_ATOMS: atom_id res chain seq x y z
N HIS A 1 12.47 -7.17 -9.41
CA HIS A 1 13.08 -7.43 -8.09
C HIS A 1 13.11 -6.18 -7.21
N ASP A 2 12.66 -5.01 -7.69
CA ASP A 2 12.74 -3.70 -7.02
C ASP A 2 11.36 -3.03 -6.82
N ARG A 3 10.28 -3.76 -7.04
CA ARG A 3 8.89 -3.29 -6.85
C ARG A 3 8.63 -2.75 -5.45
N ILE A 4 9.43 -3.16 -4.46
CA ILE A 4 9.40 -2.59 -3.11
C ILE A 4 9.55 -1.08 -3.09
N LEU A 5 10.46 -0.51 -3.89
CA LEU A 5 10.58 0.95 -3.97
C LEU A 5 9.28 1.58 -4.46
N ASP A 6 8.59 0.91 -5.38
CA ASP A 6 7.39 1.44 -5.97
C ASP A 6 6.20 1.38 -5.01
N HIS A 7 5.98 0.26 -4.34
CA HIS A 7 4.92 0.11 -3.34
C HIS A 7 5.21 0.95 -2.10
N PHE A 8 6.47 1.04 -1.68
CA PHE A 8 6.89 1.88 -0.56
C PHE A 8 6.60 3.36 -0.81
N THR A 9 6.81 3.85 -2.04
CA THR A 9 6.41 5.21 -2.44
C THR A 9 4.89 5.41 -2.28
N THR A 10 4.09 4.43 -2.71
CA THR A 10 2.62 4.49 -2.61
C THR A 10 2.18 4.45 -1.15
N TYR A 11 2.79 3.60 -0.33
CA TYR A 11 2.56 3.54 1.11
C TYR A 11 2.89 4.88 1.80
N LEU A 12 4.05 5.48 1.52
CA LEU A 12 4.41 6.80 2.06
C LEU A 12 3.42 7.90 1.63
N ALA A 13 2.91 7.83 0.40
CA ALA A 13 1.89 8.75 -0.08
C ALA A 13 0.56 8.55 0.65
N ALA A 14 0.14 7.30 0.87
CA ALA A 14 -1.05 6.95 1.63
C ALA A 14 -0.96 7.48 3.06
N ARG A 15 0.15 7.19 3.74
CA ARG A 15 0.42 7.62 5.11
C ARG A 15 0.39 9.13 5.25
N ARG A 16 1.01 9.86 4.32
CA ARG A 16 1.00 11.34 4.32
C ARG A 16 -0.37 11.94 4.01
N ALA A 17 -1.18 11.26 3.20
CA ALA A 17 -2.50 11.72 2.80
C ALA A 17 -3.65 11.24 3.70
N GLY A 18 -3.36 10.42 4.72
CA GLY A 18 -4.38 9.79 5.56
C GLY A 18 -5.27 8.81 4.79
N LEU A 19 -4.75 8.20 3.71
CA LEU A 19 -5.51 7.25 2.88
C LEU A 19 -5.31 5.81 3.38
N PRO A 20 -6.36 4.97 3.36
CA PRO A 20 -6.21 3.55 3.62
C PRO A 20 -5.27 2.91 2.58
N VAL A 21 -4.19 2.28 3.06
CA VAL A 21 -3.19 1.65 2.18
C VAL A 21 -3.78 0.46 1.43
N GLU A 22 -4.85 -0.14 1.93
CA GLU A 22 -5.57 -1.25 1.31
C GLU A 22 -6.23 -0.86 -0.01
N GLN A 23 -6.45 0.44 -0.22
CA GLN A 23 -6.94 1.00 -1.49
C GLN A 23 -5.80 1.20 -2.50
N ALA A 24 -4.55 0.93 -2.13
CA ALA A 24 -3.41 1.09 -3.02
C ALA A 24 -3.52 0.21 -4.27
N PRO A 25 -3.04 0.71 -5.43
CA PRO A 25 -2.92 -0.11 -6.63
C PRO A 25 -2.18 -1.41 -6.34
N ASP A 26 -2.81 -2.52 -6.72
CA ASP A 26 -2.31 -3.88 -6.59
C ASP A 26 -1.99 -4.33 -5.17
N TYR A 27 -2.54 -3.68 -4.13
CA TYR A 27 -2.27 -3.98 -2.72
C TYR A 27 -2.33 -5.48 -2.40
N ARG A 28 -3.35 -6.19 -2.91
CA ARG A 28 -3.54 -7.64 -2.70
C ARG A 28 -2.40 -8.51 -3.23
N HIS A 29 -1.55 -7.98 -4.10
CA HIS A 29 -0.39 -8.67 -4.68
C HIS A 29 0.94 -8.24 -4.05
N TRP A 30 0.92 -7.37 -3.04
CA TRP A 30 2.12 -6.98 -2.31
C TRP A 30 2.66 -8.17 -1.51
N ARG A 31 3.99 -8.26 -1.41
CA ARG A 31 4.68 -9.37 -0.72
C ARG A 31 4.95 -9.08 0.76
N TYR A 32 4.48 -7.94 1.24
CA TYR A 32 4.71 -7.41 2.57
C TYR A 32 3.48 -6.65 3.05
N THR A 33 3.34 -6.55 4.36
CA THR A 33 2.23 -5.87 5.02
C THR A 33 2.52 -4.37 5.22
N PRO A 34 1.50 -3.55 5.49
CA PRO A 34 1.70 -2.15 5.86
C PRO A 34 2.63 -1.97 7.06
N GLU A 35 2.54 -2.84 8.07
CA GLU A 35 3.36 -2.78 9.29
C GLU A 35 4.84 -3.04 8.97
N GLN A 36 5.13 -3.94 8.02
CA GLN A 36 6.48 -4.18 7.55
C GLN A 36 7.04 -2.97 6.79
N LEU A 37 6.21 -2.28 6.00
CA LEU A 37 6.62 -1.03 5.36
C LEU A 37 6.82 0.11 6.38
N GLU A 38 5.97 0.19 7.41
CA GLU A 38 6.12 1.13 8.52
C GLU A 38 7.44 0.89 9.26
N GLY A 39 7.78 -0.35 9.59
CA GLY A 39 9.05 -0.71 10.21
C GLY A 39 10.26 -0.31 9.34
N LEU A 40 10.18 -0.50 8.02
CA LEU A 40 11.24 -0.05 7.09
C LEU A 40 11.33 1.47 7.03
N ALA A 41 10.21 2.19 7.06
CA ALA A 41 10.18 3.64 7.08
C ALA A 41 10.76 4.23 8.38
N GLN A 42 10.49 3.59 9.51
CA GLN A 42 11.12 3.91 10.81
C GLN A 42 12.63 3.67 10.75
N ALA A 43 13.08 2.51 10.26
CA ALA A 43 14.50 2.21 10.11
C ALA A 43 15.23 3.18 9.17
N LEU A 44 14.52 3.72 8.16
CA LEU A 44 15.02 4.75 7.24
C LEU A 44 14.96 6.18 7.80
N ASN A 45 14.44 6.38 9.01
CA ASN A 45 14.19 7.69 9.63
C ASN A 45 13.33 8.60 8.73
N LEU A 46 12.26 8.03 8.14
CA LEU A 46 11.32 8.78 7.28
C LEU A 46 10.14 9.36 8.06
N PHE A 47 10.11 9.18 9.38
CA PHE A 47 9.11 9.74 10.27
C PHE A 47 9.73 10.74 11.25
N THR A 48 8.95 11.72 11.66
CA THR A 48 9.30 12.64 12.76
C THR A 48 9.18 11.91 14.10
N PRO A 49 9.71 12.48 15.20
CA PRO A 49 9.54 11.91 16.55
C PRO A 49 8.07 11.69 16.95
N GLU A 50 7.15 12.49 16.38
CA GLU A 50 5.70 12.40 16.60
C GLU A 50 5.04 11.30 15.76
N GLY A 51 5.79 10.56 14.94
CA GLY A 51 5.29 9.48 14.08
C GLY A 51 4.69 9.95 12.75
N GLU A 52 4.89 11.23 12.39
CA GLU A 52 4.41 11.81 11.14
C GLU A 52 5.41 11.64 10.00
N VAL A 53 4.95 11.61 8.76
CA VAL A 53 5.85 11.49 7.59
C VAL A 53 6.73 12.74 7.44
N ALA A 54 8.05 12.57 7.54
CA ALA A 54 9.06 13.63 7.42
C ALA A 54 9.27 14.04 5.95
N PRO A 55 8.80 15.23 5.51
CA PRO A 55 8.71 15.54 4.07
C PRO A 55 10.07 15.62 3.37
N GLU A 56 11.09 16.18 4.03
CA GLU A 56 12.43 16.35 3.47
C GLU A 56 13.14 14.99 3.35
N ALA A 57 13.13 14.18 4.41
CA ALA A 57 13.72 12.83 4.40
C ALA A 57 13.08 11.94 3.32
N VAL A 58 11.75 11.99 3.17
CA VAL A 58 11.04 11.26 2.11
C VAL A 58 11.43 11.77 0.73
N ARG A 59 11.48 13.09 0.51
CA ARG A 59 11.91 13.66 -0.78
C ARG A 59 13.32 13.20 -1.12
N ASP A 60 14.25 13.25 -0.17
CA ASP A 60 15.64 12.87 -0.39
C ASP A 60 15.76 11.39 -0.76
N PHE A 61 15.07 10.51 -0.01
CA PHE A 61 15.04 9.08 -0.31
C PHE A 61 14.43 8.79 -1.70
N LEU A 62 13.28 9.38 -2.02
CA LEU A 62 12.58 9.15 -3.29
C LEU A 62 13.29 9.75 -4.49
N SER A 63 14.18 10.73 -4.29
CA SER A 63 14.98 11.34 -5.34
C SER A 63 16.25 10.55 -5.69
N LEU A 64 16.62 9.56 -4.87
CA LEU A 64 17.75 8.68 -5.17
C LEU A 64 17.48 7.83 -6.42
N PRO A 65 18.51 7.61 -7.28
CA PRO A 65 18.47 6.55 -8.28
C PRO A 65 18.12 5.21 -7.63
N ARG A 66 17.35 4.36 -8.33
CA ARG A 66 16.79 3.11 -7.78
C ARG A 66 17.81 2.24 -7.06
N GLY A 67 19.00 2.05 -7.63
CA GLY A 67 20.08 1.28 -6.99
C GLY A 67 20.56 1.89 -5.66
N LYS A 68 20.71 3.22 -5.59
CA LYS A 68 21.08 3.91 -4.34
C LYS A 68 19.96 3.88 -3.31
N ALA A 69 18.70 3.95 -3.74
CA ALA A 69 17.55 3.82 -2.85
C ALA A 69 17.46 2.41 -2.25
N LEU A 70 17.70 1.36 -3.05
CA LEU A 70 17.77 -0.02 -2.56
C LEU A 70 18.93 -0.22 -1.57
N LEU A 71 20.13 0.30 -1.88
CA LEU A 71 21.25 0.24 -0.94
C LEU A 71 20.88 0.92 0.38
N ARG A 72 20.32 2.13 0.35
CA ARG A 72 19.90 2.85 1.56
C ARG A 72 18.84 2.09 2.35
N MET A 73 17.85 1.48 1.68
CA MET A 73 16.83 0.64 2.31
C MET A 73 17.43 -0.63 2.92
N PHE A 74 18.36 -1.29 2.22
CA PHE A 74 19.05 -2.49 2.71
C PHE A 74 19.93 -2.19 3.92
N THR A 75 20.73 -1.12 3.88
CA THR A 75 21.54 -0.68 5.02
C THR A 75 20.67 -0.33 6.22
N ALA A 76 19.58 0.42 6.00
CA ALA A 76 18.62 0.74 7.06
C ALA A 76 17.96 -0.51 7.66
N TRP A 77 17.57 -1.48 6.84
CA TRP A 77 17.08 -2.77 7.35
C TRP A 77 18.18 -3.53 8.08
N ARG A 78 19.41 -3.60 7.57
CA ARG A 78 20.51 -4.35 8.20
C ARG A 78 20.85 -3.79 9.59
N GLU A 79 21.01 -2.48 9.70
CA GLU A 79 21.57 -1.80 10.88
C GLU A 79 20.52 -1.15 11.79
N GLY A 80 19.29 -0.98 11.29
CA GLY A 80 18.25 -0.21 11.94
C GLY A 80 17.32 -1.03 12.84
N THR A 81 16.24 -0.36 13.26
CA THR A 81 15.31 -0.78 14.32
C THR A 81 14.20 -1.73 13.87
N PHE A 82 14.15 -2.11 12.60
CA PHE A 82 13.21 -3.13 12.13
C PHE A 82 13.32 -4.37 13.03
N ASN A 83 12.23 -5.07 13.34
CA ASN A 83 12.30 -6.26 14.19
C ASN A 83 11.74 -7.46 13.43
N ASP A 84 12.63 -8.26 12.84
CA ASP A 84 12.24 -9.35 11.95
C ASP A 84 11.34 -10.37 12.66
N LEU A 85 11.64 -10.67 13.92
CA LEU A 85 10.86 -11.62 14.73
C LEU A 85 9.44 -11.11 15.00
N LYS A 86 9.26 -9.81 15.27
CA LYS A 86 7.92 -9.20 15.46
C LYS A 86 7.14 -9.01 14.17
N HIS A 87 7.83 -8.96 13.02
CA HIS A 87 7.23 -8.84 11.70
C HIS A 87 7.04 -10.17 10.98
N MET A 88 7.46 -11.28 11.60
CA MET A 88 7.37 -12.61 11.05
C MET A 88 5.90 -13.07 10.98
N PRO A 89 5.42 -13.54 9.82
CA PRO A 89 4.08 -14.10 9.71
C PRO A 89 3.88 -15.31 10.63
N GLY A 90 2.67 -15.45 11.17
CA GLY A 90 2.31 -16.63 11.98
C GLY A 90 2.73 -16.56 13.45
N VAL A 91 3.46 -15.52 13.87
CA VAL A 91 3.88 -15.33 15.27
C VAL A 91 3.37 -14.00 15.81
N ILE A 92 2.80 -14.04 17.02
CA ILE A 92 2.37 -12.88 17.79
C ILE A 92 3.35 -12.68 18.93
N ALA A 93 3.96 -11.49 19.00
CA ALA A 93 4.83 -11.07 20.07
C ALA A 93 4.03 -10.36 21.17
N GLU A 94 3.99 -10.93 22.38
CA GLU A 94 3.32 -10.34 23.55
C GLU A 94 4.35 -9.94 24.62
N GLY A 95 3.97 -9.01 25.50
CA GLY A 95 4.81 -8.60 26.64
C GLY A 95 5.94 -7.62 26.30
N ALA A 96 6.75 -7.32 27.30
CA ALA A 96 7.78 -6.27 27.26
C ALA A 96 9.21 -6.81 27.04
N TRP A 97 9.36 -8.01 26.47
CA TRP A 97 10.67 -8.56 26.15
C TRP A 97 11.31 -7.82 24.97
N GLN A 98 12.64 -7.86 24.95
CA GLN A 98 13.46 -7.28 23.90
C GLN A 98 14.36 -8.37 23.32
N ASN A 99 14.63 -8.26 22.03
CA ASN A 99 15.66 -9.03 21.33
C ASN A 99 16.61 -8.05 20.62
N ASP A 100 17.70 -8.58 20.09
CA ASP A 100 18.57 -7.88 19.16
C ASP A 100 18.35 -8.42 17.74
N PRO A 101 17.49 -7.78 16.92
CA PRO A 101 17.26 -8.21 15.54
C PRO A 101 18.53 -8.19 14.68
N ARG A 102 19.51 -7.32 15.00
CA ARG A 102 20.73 -7.17 14.20
C ARG A 102 21.60 -8.41 14.28
N ARG A 103 21.73 -8.98 15.48
CA ARG A 103 22.45 -10.25 15.69
C ARG A 103 21.95 -11.35 14.77
N ALA A 104 20.63 -11.51 14.68
CA ALA A 104 20.02 -12.52 13.80
C ALA A 104 20.33 -12.24 12.31
N ARG A 105 20.23 -10.98 11.88
CA ARG A 105 20.54 -10.57 10.51
C ARG A 105 22.01 -10.80 10.17
N GLU A 106 22.93 -10.39 11.03
CA GLU A 106 24.37 -10.51 10.81
C GLU A 106 24.76 -11.98 10.64
N ALA A 107 24.25 -12.87 11.48
CA ALA A 107 24.44 -14.31 11.32
C ALA A 107 23.97 -14.82 9.95
N VAL A 108 22.74 -14.46 9.54
CA VAL A 108 22.19 -14.87 8.24
C VAL A 108 23.00 -14.29 7.08
N LEU A 109 23.36 -13.00 7.12
CA LEU A 109 24.14 -12.34 6.09
C LEU A 109 25.56 -12.93 5.99
N ASP A 110 26.19 -13.26 7.11
CA ASP A 110 27.50 -13.91 7.16
C ASP A 110 27.47 -15.30 6.52
N TRP A 111 26.38 -16.06 6.68
CA TRP A 111 26.22 -17.32 5.95
C TRP A 111 26.07 -17.07 4.46
N LEU A 112 25.25 -16.10 4.06
CA LEU A 112 25.02 -15.79 2.65
C LEU A 112 26.27 -15.31 1.92
N THR A 113 27.18 -14.59 2.58
CA THR A 113 28.46 -14.15 1.98
C THR A 113 29.43 -15.31 1.72
N ARG A 114 29.30 -16.42 2.46
CA ARG A 114 30.11 -17.63 2.29
C ARG A 114 29.56 -18.59 1.24
N LEU A 115 28.30 -18.43 0.84
CA LEU A 115 27.69 -19.28 -0.18
C LEU A 115 28.26 -18.95 -1.57
N PRO A 116 28.68 -19.97 -2.35
CA PRO A 116 29.00 -19.82 -3.75
C PRO A 116 27.91 -19.06 -4.50
N SER A 117 28.32 -18.00 -5.19
CA SER A 117 27.42 -17.23 -6.02
C SER A 117 26.88 -18.07 -7.19
N GLN A 118 25.72 -17.69 -7.72
CA GLN A 118 25.07 -18.33 -8.87
C GLN A 118 24.57 -19.78 -8.66
N THR A 119 24.72 -20.35 -7.47
CA THR A 119 24.17 -21.67 -7.09
C THR A 119 22.83 -21.54 -6.36
N TRP A 120 21.88 -22.43 -6.68
CA TRP A 120 20.63 -22.56 -5.92
C TRP A 120 20.83 -23.43 -4.68
N TRP A 121 20.39 -22.94 -3.53
CA TRP A 121 20.52 -23.60 -2.24
C TRP A 121 19.15 -23.98 -1.70
N SER A 122 19.07 -25.17 -1.07
CA SER A 122 17.86 -25.60 -0.36
C SER A 122 17.63 -24.73 0.87
N LEU A 123 16.43 -24.16 0.98
CA LEU A 123 16.04 -23.36 2.14
C LEU A 123 15.92 -24.24 3.39
N GLU A 124 15.27 -25.40 3.28
CA GLU A 124 15.21 -26.38 4.38
C GLU A 124 16.59 -26.88 4.77
N GLY A 125 17.46 -27.11 3.78
CA GLY A 125 18.84 -27.56 4.02
C GLY A 125 19.64 -26.54 4.83
N LEU A 126 19.50 -25.24 4.52
CA LEU A 126 20.12 -24.18 5.31
C LEU A 126 19.57 -24.17 6.75
N ILE A 127 18.25 -24.21 6.92
CA ILE A 127 17.61 -24.19 8.24
C ILE A 127 18.08 -25.37 9.09
N ALA A 128 18.09 -26.58 8.52
CA ALA A 128 18.57 -27.78 9.21
C ALA A 128 20.05 -27.68 9.59
N ALA A 129 20.91 -27.17 8.69
CA ALA A 129 22.33 -26.96 8.99
C ALA A 129 22.55 -25.94 10.11
N VAL A 130 21.76 -24.85 10.14
CA VAL A 130 21.82 -23.85 11.22
C VAL A 130 21.36 -24.45 12.54
N LYS A 131 20.26 -25.20 12.56
CA LYS A 131 19.78 -25.90 13.77
C LYS A 131 20.86 -26.80 14.37
N GLN A 132 21.65 -27.46 13.53
CA GLN A 132 22.69 -28.37 13.97
C GLN A 132 23.96 -27.64 14.45
N CYS A 133 24.41 -26.61 13.72
CA CYS A 133 25.72 -26.01 13.94
C CYS A 133 25.69 -24.71 14.76
N CYS A 134 24.59 -23.96 14.70
CA CYS A 134 24.45 -22.64 15.31
C CYS A 134 23.00 -22.38 15.79
N PRO A 135 22.42 -23.25 16.64
CA PRO A 135 21.02 -23.14 17.04
C PRO A 135 20.69 -21.85 17.81
N ASP A 136 21.65 -21.30 18.54
CA ASP A 136 21.49 -20.11 19.37
C ASP A 136 21.76 -18.78 18.63
N PHE A 137 21.78 -18.76 17.29
CA PHE A 137 22.26 -17.60 16.51
C PHE A 137 21.60 -16.27 16.88
N GLN A 138 20.29 -16.27 17.20
CA GLN A 138 19.54 -15.09 17.64
C GLN A 138 19.33 -15.00 19.16
N ARG A 139 19.71 -16.03 19.93
CA ARG A 139 19.42 -16.10 21.36
C ARG A 139 20.37 -15.21 22.16
N PRO A 140 19.89 -14.52 23.21
CA PRO A 140 20.73 -13.62 23.99
C PRO A 140 21.81 -14.38 24.77
N ALA A 141 21.47 -15.55 25.29
CA ALA A 141 22.37 -16.50 25.92
C ALA A 141 22.20 -17.91 25.31
N PRO A 142 23.24 -18.76 25.32
CA PRO A 142 23.13 -20.14 24.85
C PRO A 142 22.02 -20.90 25.60
N GLY A 143 21.15 -21.58 24.88
CA GLY A 143 20.06 -22.35 25.48
C GLY A 143 18.83 -21.55 25.92
N ASP A 144 18.79 -20.23 25.72
CA ASP A 144 17.66 -19.40 26.14
C ASP A 144 16.47 -19.46 25.16
N TYR A 145 15.68 -20.53 25.29
CA TYR A 145 14.50 -20.78 24.45
C TYR A 145 13.17 -20.31 25.06
N ASP A 146 13.17 -19.82 26.29
CA ASP A 146 11.95 -19.55 27.08
C ASP A 146 11.69 -18.07 27.37
N SER A 147 12.67 -17.20 27.14
CA SER A 147 12.61 -15.78 27.55
C SER A 147 11.74 -14.89 26.66
N TRP A 148 11.25 -15.38 25.51
CA TRP A 148 10.37 -14.62 24.63
C TRP A 148 8.93 -15.10 24.73
N TYR A 149 8.02 -14.15 24.94
CA TYR A 149 6.59 -14.41 24.98
C TYR A 149 6.04 -14.34 23.56
N LEU A 150 6.17 -15.45 22.85
CA LEU A 150 5.70 -15.65 21.48
C LEU A 150 4.51 -16.60 21.48
N ARG A 151 3.54 -16.33 20.60
CA ARG A 151 2.38 -17.19 20.37
C ARG A 151 2.23 -17.51 18.90
N ASP A 152 1.81 -18.73 18.62
CA ASP A 152 1.35 -19.11 17.30
C ASP A 152 0.04 -18.38 16.99
N ALA A 153 0.00 -17.67 15.86
CA ALA A 153 -1.14 -16.82 15.50
C ALA A 153 -2.42 -17.61 15.18
N THR A 154 -2.31 -18.90 14.88
CA THR A 154 -3.44 -19.76 14.49
C THR A 154 -4.04 -20.48 15.69
N THR A 155 -3.17 -21.06 16.54
CA THR A 155 -3.56 -21.90 17.67
C THR A 155 -3.60 -21.16 19.00
N GLY A 156 -2.94 -20.00 19.11
CA GLY A 156 -2.81 -19.23 20.35
C GLY A 156 -1.87 -19.87 21.39
N ARG A 157 -1.24 -21.02 21.06
CA ARG A 157 -0.29 -21.70 21.93
C ARG A 157 0.99 -20.88 22.07
N PHE A 158 1.55 -20.83 23.28
CA PHE A 158 2.87 -20.26 23.50
C PHE A 158 3.94 -21.10 22.81
N LEU A 159 4.84 -20.43 22.09
CA LEU A 159 6.01 -21.01 21.44
C LEU A 159 7.21 -20.87 22.38
N ARG A 160 7.61 -21.96 23.03
CA ARG A 160 8.63 -22.00 24.09
C ARG A 160 9.44 -23.30 24.04
N GLY A 161 10.63 -23.25 24.64
CA GLY A 161 11.51 -24.41 24.67
C GLY A 161 12.11 -24.76 23.31
N TRP A 162 12.95 -25.80 23.33
CA TRP A 162 13.66 -26.30 22.15
C TRP A 162 12.72 -26.93 21.12
N GLU A 163 11.61 -27.50 21.57
CA GLU A 163 10.57 -28.10 20.73
C GLU A 163 9.98 -27.13 19.70
N ASP A 164 9.97 -25.83 20.02
CA ASP A 164 9.44 -24.77 19.18
C ASP A 164 10.51 -24.06 18.33
N TRP A 165 11.75 -24.56 18.32
CA TRP A 165 12.85 -23.96 17.54
C TRP A 165 12.49 -23.79 16.06
N ASP A 166 11.82 -24.76 15.43
CA ASP A 166 11.44 -24.65 14.01
C ASP A 166 10.37 -23.58 13.79
N ALA A 167 9.44 -23.43 14.74
CA ALA A 167 8.35 -22.47 14.68
C ALA A 167 8.80 -21.02 14.97
N VAL A 168 9.95 -20.84 15.61
CA VAL A 168 10.50 -19.53 15.97
C VAL A 168 11.77 -19.21 15.17
N ASP A 169 12.86 -19.93 15.42
CA ASP A 169 14.18 -19.69 14.84
C ASP A 169 14.27 -20.12 13.38
N GLY A 170 13.77 -21.33 13.06
CA GLY A 170 13.70 -21.81 11.69
C GLY A 170 12.77 -20.94 10.83
N ALA A 171 11.61 -20.56 11.39
CA ALA A 171 10.68 -19.64 10.77
C ALA A 171 11.31 -18.25 10.53
N LEU A 172 12.15 -17.76 11.44
CA LEU A 172 12.84 -16.48 11.29
C LEU A 172 13.84 -16.50 10.14
N ILE A 173 14.66 -17.55 10.03
CA ILE A 173 15.61 -17.70 8.91
C ILE A 173 14.84 -17.70 7.59
N ARG A 174 13.74 -18.47 7.53
CA ARG A 174 12.84 -18.48 6.37
C ARG A 174 12.32 -17.09 6.06
N PHE A 175 11.80 -16.38 7.06
CA PHE A 175 11.25 -15.04 6.89
C PHE A 175 12.30 -14.02 6.40
N ILE A 176 13.50 -14.02 6.95
CA ILE A 176 14.58 -13.12 6.51
C ILE A 176 14.90 -13.36 5.02
N ILE A 177 15.00 -14.62 4.60
CA ILE A 177 15.32 -15.00 3.21
C ILE A 177 14.16 -14.71 2.26
N THR A 178 12.96 -15.18 2.57
CA THR A 178 11.79 -15.05 1.68
C THR A 178 11.10 -13.69 1.77
N GLY A 179 11.39 -12.94 2.83
CA GLY A 179 10.87 -11.61 3.13
C GLY A 179 11.88 -10.53 2.76
N PRO A 180 12.46 -9.77 3.72
CA PRO A 180 13.30 -8.61 3.45
C PRO A 180 14.36 -8.79 2.35
N LEU A 181 15.10 -9.89 2.38
CA LEU A 181 16.14 -10.16 1.39
C LEU A 181 15.57 -10.37 -0.02
N ALA A 182 14.45 -11.08 -0.15
CA ALA A 182 13.78 -11.25 -1.43
C ALA A 182 13.05 -9.98 -1.90
N TRP A 183 12.48 -9.20 -0.98
CA TRP A 183 11.78 -7.95 -1.29
C TRP A 183 12.70 -6.91 -1.93
N MET A 184 13.93 -6.80 -1.39
CA MET A 184 14.98 -5.90 -1.89
C MET A 184 15.81 -6.50 -3.04
N GLY A 185 15.52 -7.75 -3.43
CA GLY A 185 16.20 -8.44 -4.51
C GLY A 185 17.60 -8.93 -4.18
N VAL A 186 17.97 -9.02 -2.90
CA VAL A 186 19.23 -9.62 -2.46
C VAL A 186 19.29 -11.09 -2.84
N VAL A 187 18.17 -11.81 -2.67
CA VAL A 187 18.02 -13.19 -3.11
C VAL A 187 16.93 -13.34 -4.18
N ALA A 188 17.13 -14.31 -5.06
CA ALA A 188 16.09 -14.87 -5.90
C ALA A 188 15.51 -16.12 -5.21
N LEU A 189 14.20 -16.34 -5.37
CA LEU A 189 13.49 -17.48 -4.80
C LEU A 189 13.02 -18.41 -5.91
N ALA A 190 12.98 -19.71 -5.62
CA ALA A 190 12.39 -20.73 -6.46
C ALA A 190 11.46 -21.62 -5.63
N SER A 191 10.41 -22.10 -6.28
CA SER A 191 9.42 -23.03 -5.73
C SER A 191 9.34 -24.26 -6.65
N ALA A 192 9.04 -25.43 -6.09
CA ALA A 192 8.84 -26.65 -6.87
C ALA A 192 7.62 -26.54 -7.80
N GLU A 193 6.58 -25.84 -7.33
CA GLU A 193 5.34 -25.63 -8.07
C GLU A 193 5.07 -24.14 -8.29
N LYS A 194 4.37 -23.81 -9.38
CA LYS A 194 4.03 -22.42 -9.71
C LYS A 194 3.06 -21.85 -8.67
N GLY A 195 3.51 -20.84 -7.92
CA GLY A 195 2.73 -20.21 -6.85
C GLY A 195 2.83 -20.92 -5.50
N GLY A 196 3.60 -22.01 -5.41
CA GLY A 196 3.90 -22.67 -4.14
C GLY A 196 4.91 -21.88 -3.28
N PRO A 197 5.13 -22.32 -2.03
CA PRO A 197 6.12 -21.71 -1.14
C PRO A 197 7.52 -21.84 -1.73
N ALA A 198 8.40 -20.87 -1.41
CA ALA A 198 9.79 -20.93 -1.80
C ALA A 198 10.50 -22.08 -1.06
N THR A 199 11.15 -22.96 -1.81
CA THR A 199 11.91 -24.11 -1.30
C THR A 199 13.41 -23.97 -1.55
N ALA A 200 13.80 -23.07 -2.45
CA ALA A 200 15.19 -22.77 -2.74
C ALA A 200 15.42 -21.27 -2.93
N PHE A 201 16.66 -20.85 -2.67
CA PHE A 201 17.08 -19.46 -2.84
C PHE A 201 18.47 -19.38 -3.47
N ARG A 202 18.80 -18.19 -3.98
CA ARG A 202 20.12 -17.90 -4.53
C ARG A 202 20.45 -16.43 -4.36
N VAL A 203 21.68 -16.10 -3.97
CA VAL A 203 22.16 -14.71 -3.94
C VAL A 203 22.17 -14.15 -5.36
N SER A 204 21.45 -13.06 -5.59
CA SER A 204 21.31 -12.44 -6.90
C SER A 204 22.54 -11.57 -7.22
N PRO A 205 22.76 -11.16 -8.49
CA PRO A 205 23.77 -10.16 -8.82
C PRO A 205 23.58 -8.83 -8.08
N TRP A 206 22.33 -8.44 -7.80
CA TRP A 206 22.05 -7.26 -6.97
C TRP A 206 22.41 -7.52 -5.50
N GLY A 207 22.16 -8.73 -5.01
CA GLY A 207 22.54 -9.14 -3.66
C GLY A 207 24.04 -9.07 -3.41
N GLN A 208 24.86 -9.50 -4.37
CA GLN A 208 26.32 -9.38 -4.25
C GLN A 208 26.76 -7.92 -4.07
N ALA A 209 26.22 -7.00 -4.88
CA ALA A 209 26.50 -5.58 -4.74
C ALA A 209 26.03 -5.05 -3.37
N LEU A 210 24.80 -5.36 -2.96
CA LEU A 210 24.24 -4.90 -1.69
C LEU A 210 25.02 -5.43 -0.47
N LEU A 211 25.40 -6.71 -0.48
CA LEU A 211 26.23 -7.33 0.57
C LEU A 211 27.62 -6.69 0.65
N ALA A 212 28.17 -6.24 -0.48
CA ALA A 212 29.42 -5.49 -0.55
C ALA A 212 29.27 -3.98 -0.20
N GLY A 213 28.06 -3.52 0.14
CA GLY A 213 27.79 -2.11 0.44
C GLY A 213 27.70 -1.22 -0.81
N GLU A 214 27.53 -1.82 -1.99
CA GLU A 214 27.45 -1.12 -3.28
C GLU A 214 26.03 -1.05 -3.82
N ALA A 215 25.73 0.03 -4.55
CA ALA A 215 24.44 0.19 -5.20
C ALA A 215 24.35 -0.75 -6.43
N PRO A 216 23.30 -1.59 -6.54
CA PRO A 216 23.14 -2.46 -7.69
C PRO A 216 22.97 -1.66 -8.98
N LYS A 217 23.51 -2.21 -10.08
CA LYS A 217 23.49 -1.61 -11.43
C LYS A 217 22.40 -2.26 -12.29
N GLY A 218 22.09 -1.62 -13.42
CA GLY A 218 21.11 -2.14 -14.40
C GLY A 218 19.64 -1.88 -14.04
N LEU A 219 19.36 -1.07 -13.01
CA LEU A 219 17.99 -0.67 -12.70
C LEU A 219 17.47 0.39 -13.70
N PRO A 220 16.16 0.37 -14.03
CA PRO A 220 15.55 1.34 -14.94
C PRO A 220 15.77 2.78 -14.48
N ARG A 221 15.99 3.68 -15.45
CA ARG A 221 16.05 5.12 -15.19
C ARG A 221 14.65 5.69 -15.15
N GLU A 222 14.39 6.57 -14.20
CA GLU A 222 13.08 7.20 -14.04
C GLU A 222 13.10 8.58 -14.70
N ARG A 223 12.67 8.63 -15.96
CA ARG A 223 12.68 9.85 -16.79
C ARG A 223 11.38 10.07 -17.55
N GLU A 224 10.41 9.17 -17.41
CA GLU A 224 9.14 9.27 -18.13
C GLU A 224 8.30 10.40 -17.56
N LYS A 225 7.58 11.09 -18.45
CA LYS A 225 6.68 12.19 -18.11
C LYS A 225 5.27 11.66 -17.88
N LEU A 226 4.50 12.41 -17.09
CA LEU A 226 3.08 12.13 -16.89
C LEU A 226 2.30 12.35 -18.20
N LEU A 227 1.35 11.47 -18.51
CA LEU A 227 0.42 11.65 -19.61
C LEU A 227 -0.93 12.10 -19.06
N LEU A 228 -1.36 13.31 -19.39
CA LEU A 228 -2.64 13.87 -18.97
C LEU A 228 -3.65 13.83 -20.12
N ARG A 229 -4.87 13.39 -19.81
CA ARG A 229 -6.02 13.45 -20.71
C ARG A 229 -6.92 14.65 -20.38
N SER A 230 -7.70 15.11 -21.35
CA SER A 230 -8.56 16.29 -21.23
C SER A 230 -9.68 16.13 -20.19
N ASP A 231 -9.99 14.89 -19.82
CA ASP A 231 -10.95 14.54 -18.78
C ASP A 231 -10.33 14.48 -17.36
N GLY A 232 -9.03 14.74 -17.21
CA GLY A 232 -8.35 14.72 -15.92
C GLY A 232 -7.76 13.37 -15.52
N ARG A 233 -7.80 12.34 -16.38
CA ARG A 233 -6.99 11.13 -16.16
C ARG A 233 -5.51 11.43 -16.30
N ILE A 234 -4.73 10.90 -15.38
CA ILE A 234 -3.27 10.98 -15.31
C ILE A 234 -2.74 9.55 -15.38
N LEU A 235 -1.96 9.25 -16.41
CA LEU A 235 -1.11 8.08 -16.41
C LEU A 235 0.28 8.51 -15.92
N ALA A 236 0.79 7.81 -14.91
CA ALA A 236 2.19 7.84 -14.51
C ALA A 236 2.84 6.54 -14.99
N PRO A 237 3.51 6.55 -16.17
CA PRO A 237 4.26 5.41 -16.66
C PRO A 237 5.25 4.83 -15.64
N TRP A 238 5.62 3.55 -15.76
CA TRP A 238 6.50 2.88 -14.79
C TRP A 238 7.86 3.57 -14.59
N GLY A 239 8.37 4.29 -15.59
CA GLY A 239 9.59 5.09 -15.51
C GLY A 239 9.36 6.51 -15.02
N THR A 240 8.19 6.86 -14.48
CA THR A 240 7.94 8.17 -13.84
C THR A 240 8.77 8.27 -12.56
N PRO A 241 9.51 9.37 -12.31
CA PRO A 241 10.24 9.56 -11.05
C PRO A 241 9.38 9.29 -9.82
N ARG A 242 9.86 8.45 -8.88
CA ARG A 242 9.08 8.07 -7.69
C ARG A 242 8.63 9.29 -6.86
N VAL A 243 9.49 10.30 -6.74
CA VAL A 243 9.16 11.55 -6.06
C VAL A 243 7.98 12.29 -6.70
N VAL A 244 7.86 12.26 -8.04
CA VAL A 244 6.72 12.87 -8.77
C VAL A 244 5.45 12.06 -8.50
N ARG A 245 5.55 10.73 -8.59
CA ARG A 245 4.41 9.84 -8.32
C ARG A 245 3.92 9.96 -6.87
N TYR A 246 4.83 10.09 -5.91
CA TYR A 246 4.49 10.36 -4.51
C TYR A 246 3.63 11.62 -4.37
N HIS A 247 4.03 12.70 -5.02
CA HIS A 247 3.25 13.94 -4.99
C HIS A 247 1.88 13.79 -5.66
N ILE A 248 1.79 13.16 -6.83
CA ILE A 248 0.49 12.89 -7.50
C ILE A 248 -0.42 12.04 -6.61
N ALA A 249 0.10 10.95 -6.06
CA ALA A 249 -0.66 9.99 -5.27
C ALA A 249 -1.24 10.59 -3.98
N ARG A 250 -0.66 11.68 -3.45
CA ARG A 250 -1.18 12.37 -2.27
C ARG A 250 -2.50 13.08 -2.51
N PHE A 251 -2.70 13.66 -3.70
CA PHE A 251 -3.90 14.44 -3.99
C PHE A 251 -4.85 13.76 -4.97
N ALA A 252 -4.35 13.02 -5.96
CA ALA A 252 -5.19 12.43 -7.00
C ALA A 252 -5.96 11.19 -6.50
N ILE A 253 -7.09 10.90 -7.14
CA ILE A 253 -7.83 9.64 -6.90
C ILE A 253 -7.07 8.50 -7.55
N TRP A 254 -6.96 7.36 -6.86
CA TRP A 254 -6.28 6.17 -7.38
C TRP A 254 -7.24 5.35 -8.23
N GLU A 255 -6.91 5.12 -9.50
CA GLU A 255 -7.71 4.30 -10.44
C GLU A 255 -7.06 2.92 -10.72
N GLY A 256 -6.05 2.55 -9.92
CA GLY A 256 -5.29 1.30 -10.03
C GLY A 256 -4.02 1.42 -10.87
N SER A 257 -3.55 0.29 -11.39
CA SER A 257 -2.40 0.21 -12.31
C SER A 257 -2.70 -0.75 -13.47
N ASP A 258 -1.88 -0.72 -14.52
CA ASP A 258 -1.84 -1.74 -15.57
C ASP A 258 -0.43 -1.87 -16.17
N ARG A 259 -0.32 -2.54 -17.32
CA ARG A 259 0.94 -2.72 -18.05
C ARG A 259 1.65 -1.40 -18.40
N SER A 260 0.91 -0.30 -18.52
CA SER A 260 1.44 1.02 -18.86
C SER A 260 1.94 1.82 -17.65
N GLY A 261 1.36 1.63 -16.47
CA GLY A 261 1.77 2.33 -15.25
C GLY A 261 0.65 2.53 -14.24
N TYR A 262 0.81 3.51 -13.36
CA TYR A 262 -0.18 3.90 -12.36
C TYR A 262 -1.19 4.88 -12.95
N ARG A 263 -2.48 4.63 -12.71
CA ARG A 263 -3.57 5.49 -13.16
C ARG A 263 -4.13 6.30 -12.00
N PHE A 264 -4.25 7.60 -12.23
CA PHE A 264 -4.85 8.53 -11.28
C PHE A 264 -5.89 9.41 -11.97
N ARG A 265 -6.76 10.03 -11.17
CA ARG A 265 -7.75 11.01 -11.64
C ARG A 265 -7.62 12.30 -10.86
N LEU A 266 -7.56 13.41 -11.59
CA LEU A 266 -7.73 14.75 -11.06
C LEU A 266 -9.18 15.19 -11.29
N ASN A 267 -9.90 15.41 -10.20
CA ASN A 267 -11.27 15.92 -10.17
C ASN A 267 -11.44 16.88 -8.97
N ALA A 268 -12.68 17.34 -8.74
CA ALA A 268 -12.99 18.21 -7.61
C ALA A 268 -12.59 17.58 -6.25
N GLU A 269 -12.94 16.32 -6.02
CA GLU A 269 -12.58 15.57 -4.80
C GLU A 269 -11.07 15.52 -4.57
N ALA A 270 -10.28 15.30 -5.63
CA ALA A 270 -8.82 15.30 -5.55
C ALA A 270 -8.27 16.68 -5.15
N LEU A 271 -8.89 17.77 -5.62
CA LEU A 271 -8.47 19.14 -5.26
C LEU A 271 -8.89 19.51 -3.84
N GLU A 272 -10.09 19.10 -3.39
CA GLU A 272 -10.54 19.22 -2.00
C GLU A 272 -9.56 18.49 -1.06
N ARG A 273 -9.17 17.28 -1.43
CA ARG A 273 -8.16 16.49 -0.70
C ARG A 273 -6.79 17.16 -0.69
N ALA A 274 -6.37 17.75 -1.81
CA ALA A 274 -5.14 18.52 -1.88
C ALA A 274 -5.15 19.67 -0.87
N GLN A 275 -6.24 20.44 -0.86
CA GLN A 275 -6.42 21.61 0.01
C GLN A 275 -6.43 21.21 1.49
N ALA A 276 -7.10 20.11 1.85
CA ALA A 276 -7.10 19.58 3.22
C ALA A 276 -5.69 19.19 3.72
N GLN A 277 -4.76 18.87 2.82
CA GLN A 277 -3.35 18.61 3.12
C GLN A 277 -2.45 19.86 3.01
N GLY A 278 -3.04 21.05 2.87
CA GLY A 278 -2.30 22.30 2.65
C GLY A 278 -1.64 22.42 1.27
N ILE A 279 -1.99 21.56 0.31
CA ILE A 279 -1.48 21.61 -1.07
C ILE A 279 -2.35 22.59 -1.86
N GLN A 280 -1.76 23.69 -2.29
CA GLN A 280 -2.44 24.74 -3.03
C GLN A 280 -2.65 24.35 -4.51
N PRO A 281 -3.73 24.79 -5.18
CA PRO A 281 -3.96 24.54 -6.61
C PRO A 281 -2.78 25.01 -7.50
N ALA A 282 -2.14 26.12 -7.14
CA ALA A 282 -0.92 26.59 -7.81
C ALA A 282 0.24 25.58 -7.75
N GLN A 283 0.40 24.83 -6.65
CA GLN A 283 1.41 23.78 -6.52
C GLN A 283 1.08 22.57 -7.37
N VAL A 284 -0.20 22.16 -7.43
CA VAL A 284 -0.67 21.09 -8.33
C VAL A 284 -0.36 21.47 -9.79
N LYS A 285 -0.70 22.70 -10.19
CA LYS A 285 -0.41 23.23 -11.53
C LYS A 285 1.08 23.23 -11.84
N SER A 286 1.92 23.74 -10.94
CA SER A 286 3.37 23.78 -11.11
C SER A 286 3.97 22.38 -11.29
N LEU A 287 3.52 21.42 -10.49
CA LEU A 287 3.96 20.02 -10.60
C LEU A 287 3.59 19.42 -11.95
N LEU A 288 2.35 19.62 -12.40
CA LEU A 288 1.92 19.16 -13.73
C LEU A 288 2.73 19.84 -14.84
N GLN A 289 2.95 21.16 -14.76
CA GLN A 289 3.72 21.91 -15.77
C GLN A 289 5.16 21.43 -15.90
N LYS A 290 5.75 21.03 -14.78
CA LYS A 290 7.11 20.53 -14.74
C LYS A 290 7.25 19.08 -15.25
N HIS A 291 6.27 18.22 -14.96
CA HIS A 291 6.43 16.77 -15.12
C HIS A 291 5.50 16.11 -16.13
N ALA A 292 4.44 16.78 -16.59
CA ALA A 292 3.60 16.28 -17.68
C ALA A 292 4.26 16.50 -19.04
N GLN A 293 3.98 15.61 -19.99
CA GLN A 293 4.43 15.78 -21.37
C GLN A 293 3.71 16.95 -22.04
N VAL A 294 2.37 16.95 -21.93
CA VAL A 294 1.47 18.01 -22.40
C VAL A 294 0.35 18.14 -21.37
N ILE A 295 -0.09 19.36 -21.09
CA ILE A 295 -1.26 19.60 -20.25
C ILE A 295 -2.40 20.09 -21.12
N PRO A 296 -3.54 19.37 -21.16
CA PRO A 296 -4.73 19.86 -21.84
C PRO A 296 -5.20 21.22 -21.28
N PRO A 297 -5.50 22.21 -22.13
CA PRO A 297 -6.00 23.51 -21.68
C PRO A 297 -7.26 23.42 -20.81
N SER A 298 -8.11 22.40 -21.06
CA SER A 298 -9.30 22.10 -20.25
C SER A 298 -8.96 21.82 -18.79
N VAL A 299 -7.88 21.07 -18.53
CA VAL A 299 -7.43 20.73 -17.16
C VAL A 299 -6.90 21.96 -16.44
N LEU A 300 -6.08 22.79 -17.12
CA LEU A 300 -5.61 24.06 -16.54
C LEU A 300 -6.77 25.00 -16.20
N LYS A 301 -7.74 25.10 -17.12
CA LYS A 301 -8.96 25.89 -16.89
C LYS A 301 -9.75 25.35 -15.71
N ALA A 302 -9.88 24.03 -15.57
CA ALA A 302 -10.57 23.39 -14.46
C ALA A 302 -9.90 23.68 -13.10
N ILE A 303 -8.57 23.55 -13.00
CA ILE A 303 -7.81 23.86 -11.78
C ILE A 303 -8.00 25.33 -11.38
N ASN A 304 -7.79 26.27 -12.31
CA ASN A 304 -7.92 27.71 -12.02
C ASN A 304 -9.37 28.09 -11.67
N ARG A 305 -10.36 27.43 -12.26
CA ARG A 305 -11.78 27.68 -11.98
C ARG A 305 -12.17 27.14 -10.61
N TRP A 306 -11.72 25.92 -10.27
CA TRP A 306 -11.96 25.33 -8.96
C TRP A 306 -11.30 26.14 -7.84
N GLU A 307 -10.09 26.67 -8.05
CA GLU A 307 -9.43 27.57 -7.08
C GLU A 307 -10.27 28.81 -6.74
N LYS A 308 -11.03 29.34 -7.70
CA LYS A 308 -11.86 30.55 -7.52
C LYS A 308 -13.29 30.27 -7.05
N GLN A 309 -13.85 29.15 -7.48
CA GLN A 309 -15.30 28.89 -7.40
C GLN A 309 -15.63 27.59 -6.66
N GLY A 310 -14.63 26.84 -6.22
CA GLY A 310 -14.80 25.53 -5.60
C GLY A 310 -15.47 24.51 -6.52
N THR A 311 -16.06 23.49 -5.90
CA THR A 311 -16.80 22.43 -6.60
C THR A 311 -18.13 22.96 -7.14
N GLN A 312 -18.34 22.83 -8.45
CA GLN A 312 -19.49 23.45 -9.14
C GLN A 312 -20.57 22.46 -9.56
N ALA A 313 -20.27 21.16 -9.54
CA ALA A 313 -21.18 20.12 -9.99
C ALA A 313 -21.05 18.89 -9.09
N HIS A 314 -22.19 18.32 -8.72
CA HIS A 314 -22.27 17.09 -7.95
C HIS A 314 -23.17 16.10 -8.67
N ILE A 315 -22.70 14.87 -8.85
CA ILE A 315 -23.50 13.75 -9.33
C ILE A 315 -23.77 12.86 -8.11
N ARG A 316 -25.03 12.53 -7.87
CA ARG A 316 -25.46 11.69 -6.73
C ARG A 316 -26.40 10.60 -7.23
N PRO A 317 -26.25 9.35 -6.76
CA PRO A 317 -27.21 8.30 -7.06
C PRO A 317 -28.56 8.64 -6.43
N MET A 318 -29.64 8.51 -7.21
CA MET A 318 -31.01 8.65 -6.74
C MET A 318 -31.92 7.80 -7.62
N LEU A 319 -32.99 7.28 -7.02
CA LEU A 319 -34.12 6.74 -7.76
C LEU A 319 -35.04 7.91 -8.17
N VAL A 320 -35.77 7.74 -9.27
CA VAL A 320 -36.81 8.68 -9.67
C VAL A 320 -38.15 7.96 -9.55
N LEU A 321 -39.02 8.44 -8.66
CA LEU A 321 -40.40 7.99 -8.61
C LEU A 321 -41.22 8.84 -9.57
N GLN A 322 -41.73 8.21 -10.62
CA GLN A 322 -42.70 8.79 -11.53
C GLN A 322 -44.09 8.25 -11.20
N VAL A 323 -45.07 9.15 -11.09
CA VAL A 323 -46.48 8.80 -10.87
C VAL A 323 -47.31 9.29 -12.05
N ARG A 324 -48.49 8.71 -12.26
CA ARG A 324 -49.42 9.20 -13.30
C ARG A 324 -50.18 10.45 -12.86
N ASP A 325 -50.52 10.52 -11.58
CA ASP A 325 -51.27 11.61 -10.97
C ASP A 325 -50.39 12.32 -9.91
N PRO A 326 -50.11 13.63 -10.06
CA PRO A 326 -49.39 14.43 -9.07
C PRO A 326 -49.93 14.31 -7.64
N ALA A 327 -51.24 14.08 -7.45
CA ALA A 327 -51.85 13.94 -6.12
C ALA A 327 -51.25 12.76 -5.32
N ILE A 328 -50.71 11.74 -5.99
CA ILE A 328 -50.02 10.61 -5.36
C ILE A 328 -48.76 11.09 -4.62
N LEU A 329 -48.04 12.08 -5.18
CA LEU A 329 -46.87 12.65 -4.51
C LEU A 329 -47.26 13.41 -3.24
N ASP A 330 -48.39 14.12 -3.26
CA ASP A 330 -48.89 14.82 -2.07
C ASP A 330 -49.34 13.86 -0.97
N ALA A 331 -49.99 12.76 -1.34
CA ALA A 331 -50.31 11.67 -0.41
C ALA A 331 -49.02 11.08 0.21
N LEU A 332 -48.00 10.81 -0.60
CA LEU A 332 -46.72 10.30 -0.11
C LEU A 332 -45.99 11.28 0.82
N ARG A 333 -46.03 12.58 0.54
CA ARG A 333 -45.44 13.62 1.41
C ARG A 333 -46.11 13.72 2.78
N ARG A 334 -47.39 13.33 2.88
CA ARG A 334 -48.14 13.27 4.15
C ARG A 334 -47.99 11.94 4.88
N SER A 335 -47.26 10.99 4.30
CA SER A 335 -47.07 9.64 4.82
C SER A 335 -45.67 9.46 5.43
N ARG A 336 -45.42 8.26 5.97
CA ARG A 336 -44.10 7.84 6.44
C ARG A 336 -43.02 7.77 5.35
N ALA A 337 -43.40 7.86 4.07
CA ALA A 337 -42.47 7.91 2.94
C ALA A 337 -41.78 9.26 2.76
N ALA A 338 -42.31 10.35 3.34
CA ALA A 338 -41.79 11.71 3.16
C ALA A 338 -40.27 11.84 3.40
N ARG A 339 -39.75 11.12 4.41
CA ARG A 339 -38.31 11.08 4.76
C ARG A 339 -37.41 10.49 3.67
N PHE A 340 -37.98 9.72 2.75
CA PHE A 340 -37.27 9.07 1.65
C PHE A 340 -37.35 9.88 0.35
N LEU A 341 -38.24 10.87 0.29
CA LEU A 341 -38.40 11.76 -0.86
C LEU A 341 -37.34 12.87 -0.82
N GLY A 342 -36.81 13.19 -1.99
CA GLY A 342 -35.85 14.26 -2.22
C GLY A 342 -36.47 15.43 -3.00
N PRO A 343 -35.65 16.20 -3.73
CA PRO A 343 -36.14 17.33 -4.52
C PRO A 343 -37.16 16.91 -5.58
N VAL A 344 -38.08 17.81 -5.87
CA VAL A 344 -39.07 17.65 -6.94
C VAL A 344 -38.38 17.81 -8.27
N LEU A 345 -38.57 16.83 -9.17
CA LEU A 345 -37.98 16.81 -10.50
C LEU A 345 -38.98 17.27 -11.57
N GLY A 346 -40.27 17.27 -11.24
CA GLY A 346 -41.37 17.80 -12.05
C GLY A 346 -42.73 17.58 -11.36
N PRO A 347 -43.84 17.96 -12.02
CA PRO A 347 -45.18 17.86 -11.42
C PRO A 347 -45.57 16.44 -10.97
N ALA A 348 -45.08 15.41 -11.68
CA ALA A 348 -45.38 14.00 -11.41
C ALA A 348 -44.11 13.16 -11.18
N ALA A 349 -42.99 13.81 -10.82
CA ALA A 349 -41.71 13.13 -10.61
C ALA A 349 -40.97 13.69 -9.38
N VAL A 350 -40.48 12.80 -8.52
CA VAL A 350 -39.71 13.17 -7.33
C VAL A 350 -38.47 12.27 -7.20
N ALA A 351 -37.38 12.85 -6.72
CA ALA A 351 -36.21 12.07 -6.35
C ALA A 351 -36.51 11.20 -5.13
N VAL A 352 -35.95 10.00 -5.08
CA VAL A 352 -36.02 9.08 -3.95
C VAL A 352 -34.60 8.62 -3.63
N ARG A 353 -34.30 8.44 -2.34
CA ARG A 353 -33.00 7.89 -1.92
C ARG A 353 -32.75 6.54 -2.59
N ALA A 354 -31.51 6.30 -3.04
CA ALA A 354 -31.17 5.15 -3.86
C ALA A 354 -31.56 3.80 -3.21
N GLU A 355 -31.41 3.72 -1.89
CA GLU A 355 -31.66 2.56 -1.04
C GLU A 355 -33.11 2.45 -0.54
N ALA A 356 -33.97 3.44 -0.81
CA ALA A 356 -35.30 3.54 -0.23
C ALA A 356 -36.45 3.11 -1.18
N GLY A 357 -36.10 2.58 -2.36
CA GLY A 357 -37.08 2.23 -3.40
C GLY A 357 -38.16 1.27 -2.90
N ALA A 358 -37.77 0.16 -2.28
CA ALA A 358 -38.71 -0.85 -1.78
C ALA A 358 -39.63 -0.29 -0.68
N GLN A 359 -39.10 0.54 0.22
CA GLN A 359 -39.84 1.16 1.30
C GLN A 359 -40.89 2.15 0.76
N VAL A 360 -40.54 2.93 -0.27
CA VAL A 360 -41.50 3.83 -0.92
C VAL A 360 -42.59 3.06 -1.65
N LEU A 361 -42.27 1.94 -2.31
CA LEU A 361 -43.27 1.07 -2.93
C LEU A 361 -44.22 0.43 -1.90
N ALA A 362 -43.72 0.03 -0.74
CA ALA A 362 -44.55 -0.50 0.34
C ALA A 362 -45.55 0.55 0.86
N VAL A 363 -45.12 1.80 1.02
CA VAL A 363 -46.01 2.90 1.42
C VAL A 363 -47.01 3.25 0.32
N LEU A 364 -46.59 3.23 -0.95
CA LEU A 364 -47.51 3.38 -2.07
C LEU A 364 -48.63 2.33 -2.02
N ALA A 365 -48.28 1.07 -1.76
CA ALA A 365 -49.26 -0.02 -1.65
C ALA A 365 -50.23 0.20 -0.48
N GLU A 366 -49.75 0.67 0.68
CA GLU A 366 -50.60 1.06 1.82
C GLU A 366 -51.56 2.20 1.49
N LEU A 367 -51.16 3.11 0.59
CA LEU A 367 -51.98 4.21 0.08
C LEU A 367 -52.90 3.79 -1.09
N GLY A 368 -52.90 2.51 -1.47
CA GLY A 368 -53.72 1.98 -2.55
C GLY A 368 -53.14 2.09 -3.96
N TYR A 369 -51.85 2.40 -4.09
CA TYR A 369 -51.15 2.52 -5.37
C TYR A 369 -50.09 1.43 -5.53
N PHE A 370 -50.14 0.70 -6.64
CA PHE A 370 -49.05 -0.23 -6.98
C PHE A 370 -48.03 0.44 -7.88
N GLY A 371 -46.76 0.37 -7.47
CA GLY A 371 -45.61 0.76 -8.27
C GLY A 371 -44.68 -0.43 -8.46
N LYS A 372 -43.75 -0.30 -9.40
CA LYS A 372 -42.67 -1.26 -9.64
C LYS A 372 -41.32 -0.55 -9.56
N LEU A 373 -40.31 -1.27 -9.09
CA LEU A 373 -38.93 -0.82 -9.20
C LEU A 373 -38.41 -1.28 -10.57
N GLU A 374 -37.92 -0.36 -11.37
CA GLU A 374 -37.23 -0.72 -12.61
C GLU A 374 -35.74 -0.85 -12.31
N GLU A 375 -35.24 -2.08 -12.32
CA GLU A 375 -33.79 -2.33 -12.36
C GLU A 375 -33.32 -2.10 -13.80
N LYS A 376 -32.27 -1.28 -13.96
CA LYS A 376 -31.60 -1.10 -15.24
C LYS A 376 -30.53 -2.15 -15.47
#